data_AF-A0A0F9S389-F1
#
_entry.id   AF-A0A0F9S389-F1
#
_cell.length_a   1.000
_cell.length_b   1.000
_cell.length_c   1.000
_cell.angle_alpha   90.00
_cell.angle_beta   90.00
_cell.angle_gamma   90.00
#
_symmetry.space_group_name_H-M   'P 1'
#
loop_
_entity.id
_entity.type
_entity.pdbx_description
1 polymer ?
#
loop_
_entity_poly.entity_id
_entity_poly.type
_entity_poly.pdbx_seq_one_letter_code
_entity_poly.pdbx_strand_id
1 'polypeptide(L)'
;MDYISLNRAGIIRFRQIVNENHLHLGCWVCKLNTHSIIKCADDYMISGQKQPHPDLLYLEQALSPWQSNIMQGNYAFEQGALLEARDKYLLAKTLADHLLQQFLYAQINNNAIYAIEHCIPALVVASHNLADTYIAMQQPENACKWLCEIHLTLCSLIKHTHYDIQKVSKHHYIKTSSELVSFARRYPSLPELIEQVNFCLSSNTPSNKQLH
;
A
#
# COMPACT_ATOMS: atom_id res chain seq x y z
N MET A 1 -22.99 -2.65 -10.58
CA MET A 1 -22.25 -2.42 -9.32
C MET A 1 -22.48 -0.97 -8.94
N ASP A 2 -23.11 -0.70 -7.80
CA ASP A 2 -23.42 0.67 -7.38
C ASP A 2 -22.15 1.38 -6.90
N TYR A 3 -21.92 2.58 -7.42
CA TYR A 3 -20.80 3.48 -7.11
C TYR A 3 -20.54 3.65 -5.60
N ILE A 4 -21.62 3.59 -4.80
CA ILE A 4 -21.61 3.69 -3.33
C ILE A 4 -20.90 2.50 -2.66
N SER A 5 -20.94 1.30 -3.25
CA SER A 5 -20.29 0.09 -2.71
C SER A 5 -18.77 0.09 -2.87
N LEU A 6 -18.27 0.64 -4.00
CA LEU A 6 -16.85 0.86 -4.26
C LEU A 6 -16.26 1.92 -3.31
N ASN A 7 -17.05 2.96 -3.01
CA ASN A 7 -16.67 4.05 -2.10
C ASN A 7 -16.43 3.55 -0.66
N ARG A 8 -17.28 2.66 -0.15
CA ARG A 8 -17.00 1.98 1.14
C ARG A 8 -15.79 1.05 1.07
N ALA A 9 -15.58 0.33 -0.04
CA ALA A 9 -14.49 -0.64 -0.16
C ALA A 9 -13.09 0.00 -0.13
N GLY A 10 -12.88 1.15 -0.79
CA GLY A 10 -11.61 1.88 -0.76
C GLY A 10 -11.25 2.43 0.63
N ILE A 11 -12.23 3.02 1.32
CA ILE A 11 -12.10 3.48 2.72
C ILE A 11 -11.84 2.30 3.68
N ILE A 12 -12.43 1.13 3.42
CA ILE A 12 -12.23 -0.09 4.22
C ILE A 12 -10.81 -0.66 4.02
N ARG A 13 -10.24 -0.64 2.80
CA ARG A 13 -8.87 -1.10 2.54
C ARG A 13 -7.81 -0.27 3.25
N PHE A 14 -7.99 1.05 3.26
CA PHE A 14 -7.17 1.98 4.05
C PHE A 14 -7.21 1.65 5.55
N ARG A 15 -8.38 1.28 6.09
CA ARG A 15 -8.55 0.93 7.51
C ARG A 15 -7.99 -0.45 7.89
N GLN A 16 -8.10 -1.45 7.02
CA GLN A 16 -7.65 -2.83 7.31
C GLN A 16 -6.12 -2.98 7.22
N ILE A 17 -5.47 -2.35 6.21
CA ILE A 17 -4.02 -2.51 6.02
C ILE A 17 -3.22 -1.79 7.12
N VAL A 18 -3.73 -0.68 7.66
CA VAL A 18 -3.01 0.09 8.68
C VAL A 18 -3.27 -0.42 10.11
N ASN A 19 -4.45 -0.98 10.42
CA ASN A 19 -4.76 -1.52 11.75
C ASN A 19 -4.06 -2.85 12.08
N GLU A 20 -3.74 -3.68 11.09
CA GLU A 20 -3.27 -5.05 11.33
C GLU A 20 -1.77 -5.18 11.65
N ASN A 21 -0.98 -4.12 11.46
CA ASN A 21 0.48 -4.26 11.49
C ASN A 21 1.15 -4.00 12.84
N HIS A 22 0.49 -3.40 13.85
CA HIS A 22 1.13 -2.94 15.12
C HIS A 22 2.47 -2.18 14.95
N LEU A 23 2.87 -1.84 13.72
CA LEU A 23 3.85 -0.83 13.39
C LEU A 23 3.31 0.45 14.02
N HIS A 24 4.19 1.30 14.55
CA HIS A 24 3.84 2.60 15.13
C HIS A 24 3.15 3.59 14.15
N LEU A 25 2.51 3.10 13.09
CA LEU A 25 1.49 3.78 12.28
C LEU A 25 0.16 4.00 13.03
N GLY A 26 -0.01 3.49 14.26
CA GLY A 26 -1.16 3.84 15.12
C GLY A 26 -1.33 5.35 15.32
N CYS A 27 -0.22 6.11 15.31
CA CYS A 27 -0.24 7.58 15.35
C CYS A 27 -0.69 8.20 14.00
N TRP A 28 -0.47 7.50 12.89
CA TRP A 28 -0.81 7.96 11.54
C TRP A 28 -2.31 7.73 11.21
N VAL A 29 -2.92 6.66 11.73
CA VAL A 29 -4.39 6.42 11.63
C VAL A 29 -5.18 7.39 12.51
N CYS A 30 -4.71 7.66 13.73
CA CYS A 30 -5.42 8.51 14.69
C CYS A 30 -5.50 9.99 14.27
N LYS A 31 -4.56 10.49 13.46
CA LYS A 31 -4.57 11.87 12.93
C LYS A 31 -5.54 12.09 11.76
N LEU A 32 -6.15 11.03 11.23
CA LEU A 32 -7.00 11.09 10.02
C LEU A 32 -8.49 11.10 10.31
N ASN A 33 -8.89 11.08 11.59
CA ASN A 33 -10.28 11.00 11.99
C ASN A 33 -10.61 12.17 12.92
N THR A 34 -11.32 13.19 12.43
CA THR A 34 -11.69 14.40 13.19
C THR A 34 -12.53 14.10 14.44
N HIS A 35 -13.12 12.91 14.57
CA HIS A 35 -13.97 12.52 15.70
C HIS A 35 -13.33 11.58 16.73
N SER A 36 -12.10 11.09 16.52
CA SER A 36 -11.40 10.22 17.50
C SER A 36 -10.09 10.78 18.04
N ILE A 37 -9.78 12.05 17.73
CA ILE A 37 -8.55 12.75 18.15
C ILE A 37 -8.37 12.72 19.68
N ILE A 38 -9.47 12.76 20.45
CA ILE A 38 -9.40 12.90 21.91
C ILE A 38 -8.96 11.59 22.60
N LYS A 39 -9.33 10.40 22.09
CA LYS A 39 -9.02 9.13 22.79
C LYS A 39 -7.61 8.59 22.56
N CYS A 40 -7.00 8.88 21.40
CA CYS A 40 -5.70 8.30 21.03
C CYS A 40 -4.51 9.13 21.56
N ALA A 41 -4.74 10.42 21.84
CA ALA A 41 -3.75 11.27 22.51
C ALA A 41 -3.52 10.84 23.97
N ASP A 42 -4.56 10.35 24.65
CA ASP A 42 -4.46 9.90 26.04
C ASP A 42 -3.63 8.62 26.18
N ASP A 43 -3.75 7.67 25.25
CA ASP A 43 -3.00 6.40 25.31
C ASP A 43 -1.49 6.57 24.98
N TYR A 44 -1.12 7.54 24.12
CA TYR A 44 0.30 7.84 23.82
C TYR A 44 1.03 8.54 24.97
N MET A 45 0.28 9.23 25.86
CA MET A 45 0.84 9.91 27.03
C MET A 45 0.94 9.00 28.26
N ILE A 46 0.38 7.78 28.21
CA ILE A 46 0.35 6.84 29.35
C ILE A 46 1.45 5.78 29.29
N SER A 47 2.07 5.51 28.12
CA SER A 47 3.27 4.65 28.05
C SER A 47 4.55 5.50 28.09
N GLY A 48 5.26 5.46 29.22
CA GLY A 48 6.40 6.31 29.57
C GLY A 48 7.38 6.65 28.42
N GLN A 49 7.66 7.96 28.35
CA GLN A 49 8.82 8.63 27.76
C GLN A 49 9.85 7.74 27.06
N LYS A 50 9.67 7.50 25.76
CA LYS A 50 10.79 7.41 24.81
C LYS A 50 10.68 8.59 23.87
N GLN A 51 11.64 9.51 23.97
CA GLN A 51 11.78 10.58 22.98
C GLN A 51 11.85 9.96 21.58
N PRO A 52 11.15 10.54 20.58
CA PRO A 52 11.22 10.03 19.22
C PRO A 52 12.68 10.06 18.76
N HIS A 53 13.18 8.91 18.28
CA HIS A 53 14.52 8.80 17.70
C HIS A 53 14.63 9.84 16.58
N PRO A 54 15.73 10.61 16.46
CA PRO A 54 15.85 11.68 15.46
C PRO A 54 15.61 11.19 14.02
N ASP A 55 15.95 9.93 13.73
CA ASP A 55 15.70 9.29 12.43
C ASP A 55 14.21 9.00 12.16
N LEU A 56 13.40 8.83 13.21
CA LEU A 56 11.95 8.66 13.12
C LEU A 56 11.30 9.95 12.61
N LEU A 57 11.74 11.09 13.16
CA LEU A 57 11.24 12.41 12.79
C LEU A 57 11.51 12.73 11.31
N TYR A 58 12.68 12.33 10.81
CA TYR A 58 13.05 12.55 9.41
C TYR A 58 12.20 11.72 8.44
N LEU A 59 11.94 10.45 8.77
CA LEU A 59 11.05 9.60 7.98
C LEU A 59 9.61 10.10 7.99
N GLU A 60 9.11 10.52 9.15
CA GLU A 60 7.77 11.10 9.27
C GLU A 60 7.63 12.38 8.42
N GLN A 61 8.65 13.23 8.41
CA GLN A 61 8.68 14.40 7.54
C GLN A 61 8.70 14.01 6.06
N ALA A 62 9.50 13.01 5.68
CA ALA A 62 9.59 12.51 4.32
C ALA A 62 8.27 11.88 3.82
N LEU A 63 7.50 11.23 4.69
CA LEU A 63 6.19 10.65 4.38
C LEU A 63 5.01 11.61 4.59
N SER A 64 5.23 12.81 5.13
CA SER A 64 4.16 13.80 5.32
C SER A 64 3.43 14.18 4.02
N PRO A 65 4.10 14.34 2.85
CA PRO A 65 3.40 14.61 1.60
C PRO A 65 2.60 13.39 1.12
N TRP A 66 3.03 12.17 1.45
CA TRP A 66 2.25 10.96 1.18
C TRP A 66 0.94 11.00 1.95
N GLN A 67 0.95 11.33 3.25
CA GLN A 67 -0.28 11.43 4.06
C GLN A 67 -1.25 12.44 3.47
N SER A 68 -0.74 13.64 3.16
CA SER A 68 -1.55 14.72 2.61
C SER A 68 -2.21 14.31 1.30
N ASN A 69 -1.46 13.62 0.43
CA ASN A 69 -2.01 13.13 -0.84
C ASN A 69 -3.02 12.00 -0.63
N ILE A 70 -2.79 11.06 0.29
CA ILE A 70 -3.80 10.03 0.60
C ILE A 70 -5.08 10.65 1.15
N MET A 71 -4.99 11.62 2.05
CA MET A 71 -6.15 12.32 2.61
C MET A 71 -6.97 13.03 1.52
N GLN A 72 -6.29 13.82 0.70
CA GLN A 72 -6.94 14.57 -0.38
C GLN A 72 -7.52 13.62 -1.42
N GLY A 73 -6.82 12.53 -1.74
CA GLY A 73 -7.30 11.49 -2.64
C GLY A 73 -8.54 10.79 -2.12
N ASN A 74 -8.57 10.43 -0.83
CA ASN A 74 -9.73 9.82 -0.19
C ASN A 74 -10.94 10.77 -0.23
N TYR A 75 -10.73 12.05 0.13
CA TYR A 75 -11.78 13.06 0.08
C TYR A 75 -12.32 13.25 -1.35
N ALA A 76 -11.43 13.38 -2.35
CA ALA A 76 -11.83 13.52 -3.74
C ALA A 76 -12.59 12.28 -4.25
N PHE A 77 -12.15 11.07 -3.90
CA PHE A 77 -12.82 9.83 -4.26
C PHE A 77 -14.23 9.77 -3.66
N GLU A 78 -14.38 10.16 -2.39
CA GLU A 78 -15.67 10.20 -1.70
C GLU A 78 -16.67 11.14 -2.38
N GLN A 79 -16.20 12.29 -2.87
CA GLN A 79 -17.00 13.26 -3.64
C GLN A 79 -17.23 12.85 -5.10
N GLY A 80 -16.64 11.74 -5.55
CA GLY A 80 -16.70 11.28 -6.94
C GLY A 80 -15.81 12.07 -7.91
N ALA A 81 -14.90 12.91 -7.41
CA ALA A 81 -13.89 13.61 -8.18
C ALA A 81 -12.74 12.65 -8.55
N LEU A 82 -13.04 11.63 -9.37
CA LEU A 82 -12.14 10.49 -9.63
C LEU A 82 -10.81 10.88 -10.30
N LEU A 83 -10.80 11.91 -11.17
CA LEU A 83 -9.56 12.39 -11.77
C LEU A 83 -8.63 13.02 -10.74
N GLU A 84 -9.18 13.80 -9.81
CA GLU A 84 -8.41 14.37 -8.70
C GLU A 84 -7.92 13.28 -7.75
N ALA A 85 -8.78 12.32 -7.39
CA ALA A 85 -8.41 11.18 -6.57
C ALA A 85 -7.23 10.40 -7.19
N ARG A 86 -7.32 10.11 -8.50
CA ARG A 86 -6.26 9.45 -9.27
C ARG A 86 -4.95 10.22 -9.16
N ASP A 87 -4.97 11.53 -9.41
CA ASP A 87 -3.74 12.34 -9.42
C ASP A 87 -3.10 12.37 -8.02
N LYS A 88 -3.91 12.47 -6.95
CA LYS A 88 -3.42 12.41 -5.57
C LYS A 88 -2.82 11.05 -5.22
N TYR A 89 -3.49 9.95 -5.55
CA TYR A 89 -2.94 8.61 -5.29
C TYR A 89 -1.70 8.30 -6.12
N LEU A 90 -1.63 8.80 -7.35
CA LEU A 90 -0.42 8.67 -8.18
C LEU A 90 0.77 9.41 -7.55
N LEU A 91 0.57 10.64 -7.08
CA LEU A 91 1.62 11.38 -6.35
C LEU A 91 2.07 10.65 -5.08
N ALA A 92 1.13 10.10 -4.31
CA ALA A 92 1.44 9.29 -3.13
C ALA A 92 2.26 8.04 -3.50
N LYS A 93 1.83 7.30 -4.53
CA LYS A 93 2.53 6.11 -5.04
C LYS A 93 3.95 6.45 -5.45
N THR A 94 4.13 7.48 -6.28
CA THR A 94 5.45 7.89 -6.77
C THR A 94 6.39 8.27 -5.64
N LEU A 95 5.90 8.98 -4.61
CA LEU A 95 6.72 9.33 -3.46
C LEU A 95 7.14 8.09 -2.65
N ALA A 96 6.19 7.19 -2.33
CA ALA A 96 6.50 5.99 -1.56
C ALA A 96 7.47 5.06 -2.30
N ASP A 97 7.30 4.91 -3.61
CA ASP A 97 8.19 4.14 -4.47
C ASP A 97 9.59 4.76 -4.51
N HIS A 98 9.68 6.07 -4.70
CA HIS A 98 10.97 6.78 -4.71
C HIS A 98 11.73 6.62 -3.39
N LEU A 99 11.07 6.82 -2.25
CA LEU A 99 11.67 6.63 -0.93
C LEU A 99 12.12 5.18 -0.73
N LEU A 100 11.27 4.21 -1.10
CA LEU A 100 11.61 2.79 -1.03
C LEU A 100 12.89 2.48 -1.83
N GLN A 101 12.97 2.92 -3.08
CA GLN A 101 14.16 2.73 -3.91
C GLN A 101 15.38 3.40 -3.29
N GLN A 102 15.26 4.64 -2.83
CA GLN A 102 16.38 5.36 -2.18
C GLN A 102 16.95 4.57 -1.00
N PHE A 103 16.10 4.04 -0.12
CA PHE A 103 16.58 3.27 1.04
C PHE A 103 17.10 1.87 0.67
N LEU A 104 16.57 1.25 -0.41
CA LEU A 104 17.10 -0.02 -0.92
C LEU A 104 18.49 0.12 -1.58
N TYR A 105 18.76 1.25 -2.23
CA TYR A 105 20.07 1.55 -2.82
C TYR A 105 21.09 2.08 -1.82
N ALA A 106 20.63 2.61 -0.68
CA ALA A 106 21.49 3.04 0.41
C ALA A 106 22.15 1.85 1.11
N GLN A 107 23.21 2.12 1.87
CA GLN A 107 23.81 1.11 2.74
C GLN A 107 22.77 0.64 3.78
N ILE A 108 22.44 -0.65 3.73
CA ILE A 108 21.47 -1.25 4.65
C ILE A 108 21.98 -1.15 6.09
N ASN A 109 21.27 -0.37 6.89
CA ASN A 109 21.45 -0.21 8.33
C ASN A 109 20.05 -0.17 8.99
N ASN A 110 20.00 -0.14 10.31
CA ASN A 110 18.72 -0.18 11.04
C ASN A 110 17.75 0.95 10.64
N ASN A 111 18.26 2.14 10.31
CA ASN A 111 17.43 3.26 9.89
C ASN A 111 16.85 3.05 8.49
N ALA A 112 17.65 2.54 7.56
CA ALA A 112 17.19 2.19 6.21
C ALA A 112 16.16 1.06 6.26
N ILE A 113 16.39 0.03 7.09
CA ILE A 113 15.44 -1.07 7.29
C ILE A 113 14.11 -0.53 7.82
N TYR A 114 14.18 0.28 8.88
CA TYR A 114 13.00 0.92 9.46
C TYR A 114 12.23 1.75 8.42
N ALA A 115 12.93 2.53 7.60
CA ALA A 115 12.30 3.31 6.54
C ALA A 115 11.65 2.44 5.46
N ILE A 116 12.30 1.35 5.05
CA ILE A 116 11.76 0.39 4.08
C ILE A 116 10.48 -0.27 4.62
N GLU A 117 10.46 -0.65 5.90
CA GLU A 117 9.28 -1.23 6.56
C GLU A 117 8.05 -0.30 6.54
N HIS A 118 8.25 1.01 6.48
CA HIS A 118 7.16 1.99 6.32
C HIS A 118 6.83 2.33 4.87
N CYS A 119 7.82 2.34 3.98
CA CYS A 119 7.59 2.66 2.58
C CYS A 119 6.81 1.54 1.86
N ILE A 120 7.03 0.27 2.22
CA ILE A 120 6.30 -0.88 1.65
C ILE A 120 4.78 -0.76 1.83
N PRO A 121 4.23 -0.64 3.05
CA PRO A 121 2.79 -0.47 3.23
C PRO A 121 2.26 0.83 2.60
N ALA A 122 3.02 1.92 2.65
CA ALA A 122 2.64 3.19 2.02
C ALA A 122 2.47 3.04 0.50
N LEU A 123 3.37 2.30 -0.15
CA LEU A 123 3.31 2.00 -1.58
C LEU A 123 2.13 1.08 -1.91
N VAL A 124 1.88 0.07 -1.07
CA VAL A 124 0.74 -0.86 -1.23
C VAL A 124 -0.58 -0.11 -1.16
N VAL A 125 -0.77 0.73 -0.14
CA VAL A 125 -1.99 1.52 0.03
C VAL A 125 -2.23 2.44 -1.17
N ALA A 126 -1.21 3.21 -1.59
CA ALA A 126 -1.36 4.13 -2.72
C ALA A 126 -1.69 3.39 -4.03
N SER A 127 -1.05 2.24 -4.28
CA SER A 127 -1.29 1.44 -5.49
C SER A 127 -2.69 0.84 -5.54
N HIS A 128 -3.19 0.33 -4.41
CA HIS A 128 -4.56 -0.21 -4.34
C HIS A 128 -5.61 0.90 -4.46
N ASN A 129 -5.42 2.04 -3.81
CA ASN A 129 -6.33 3.17 -3.93
C ASN A 129 -6.38 3.70 -5.39
N LEU A 130 -5.23 3.72 -6.06
CA LEU A 130 -5.15 4.08 -7.47
C LEU A 130 -5.91 3.05 -8.34
N ALA A 131 -5.73 1.75 -8.09
CA ALA A 131 -6.45 0.70 -8.80
C ALA A 131 -7.97 0.79 -8.59
N ASP A 132 -8.42 0.99 -7.35
CA ASP A 132 -9.84 1.17 -7.02
C ASP A 132 -10.43 2.41 -7.73
N THR A 133 -9.64 3.47 -7.88
CA THR A 133 -10.00 4.67 -8.66
C THR A 133 -10.19 4.36 -10.13
N TYR A 134 -9.27 3.61 -10.73
CA TYR A 134 -9.43 3.17 -12.12
C TYR A 134 -10.62 2.23 -12.33
N ILE A 135 -10.93 1.37 -11.35
CA ILE A 135 -12.16 0.56 -11.38
C ILE A 135 -13.39 1.47 -11.37
N ALA A 136 -13.44 2.49 -10.50
CA ALA A 136 -14.54 3.45 -10.45
C ALA A 136 -14.66 4.28 -11.74
N MET A 137 -13.53 4.53 -12.42
CA MET A 137 -13.48 5.17 -13.74
C MET A 137 -13.82 4.23 -14.91
N GLN A 138 -14.19 2.97 -14.64
CA GLN A 138 -14.47 1.93 -15.63
C GLN A 138 -13.26 1.63 -16.55
N GLN A 139 -12.05 1.67 -16.00
CA GLN A 139 -10.79 1.38 -16.70
C GLN A 139 -10.06 0.20 -16.04
N PRO A 140 -10.59 -1.03 -16.18
CA PRO A 140 -10.03 -2.21 -15.51
C PRO A 140 -8.61 -2.55 -15.98
N GLU A 141 -8.22 -2.21 -17.20
CA GLU A 141 -6.86 -2.44 -17.71
C GLU A 141 -5.83 -1.65 -16.91
N ASN A 142 -6.14 -0.37 -16.62
CA ASN A 142 -5.29 0.48 -15.79
C ASN A 142 -5.28 0.01 -14.33
N ALA A 143 -6.42 -0.44 -13.79
CA ALA A 143 -6.46 -1.02 -12.45
C ALA A 143 -5.60 -2.29 -12.34
N CYS A 144 -5.71 -3.19 -13.31
CA CYS A 144 -4.93 -4.42 -13.40
C CYS A 144 -3.42 -4.12 -13.39
N LYS A 145 -2.99 -3.13 -14.20
CA LYS A 145 -1.59 -2.69 -14.25
C LYS A 145 -1.05 -2.33 -12.86
N TRP A 146 -1.76 -1.51 -12.09
CA TRP A 146 -1.28 -1.07 -10.78
C TRP A 146 -1.26 -2.19 -9.74
N LEU A 147 -2.25 -3.08 -9.74
CA LEU A 147 -2.27 -4.26 -8.86
C LEU A 147 -1.13 -5.24 -9.19
N CYS A 148 -0.85 -5.44 -10.48
CA CYS A 148 0.23 -6.29 -10.95
C CYS A 148 1.60 -5.69 -10.59
N GLU A 149 1.79 -4.38 -10.82
CA GLU A 149 3.04 -3.69 -10.53
C GLU A 149 3.44 -3.80 -9.05
N ILE A 150 2.51 -3.50 -8.13
CA ILE A 150 2.80 -3.60 -6.70
C ILE A 150 3.09 -5.04 -6.27
N HIS A 151 2.36 -6.01 -6.83
CA HIS A 151 2.60 -7.41 -6.54
C HIS A 151 4.01 -7.85 -6.97
N LEU A 152 4.43 -7.49 -8.19
CA LEU A 152 5.75 -7.80 -8.72
C LEU A 152 6.88 -7.11 -7.94
N THR A 153 6.66 -5.88 -7.47
CA THR A 153 7.59 -5.21 -6.54
C THR A 153 7.77 -6.04 -5.27
N LEU A 154 6.68 -6.51 -4.66
CA LEU A 154 6.75 -7.39 -3.50
C LEU A 154 7.42 -8.73 -3.82
N CYS A 155 7.22 -9.30 -5.02
CA CYS A 155 7.92 -10.51 -5.47
C CYS A 155 9.44 -10.37 -5.43
N SER A 156 9.96 -9.18 -5.77
CA SER A 156 11.39 -8.89 -5.65
C SER A 156 11.81 -8.80 -4.17
N LEU A 157 11.04 -8.07 -3.36
CA LEU A 157 11.39 -7.81 -1.97
C LEU A 157 11.29 -9.03 -1.04
N ILE A 158 10.44 -10.02 -1.35
CA ILE A 158 10.44 -11.29 -0.58
C ILE A 158 11.75 -12.08 -0.73
N LYS A 159 12.55 -11.79 -1.78
CA LYS A 159 13.86 -12.40 -2.06
C LYS A 159 15.02 -11.58 -1.49
N HIS A 160 14.73 -10.44 -0.84
CA HIS A 160 15.75 -9.56 -0.25
C HIS A 160 16.56 -10.30 0.81
N THR A 161 17.86 -10.00 1.00
CA THR A 161 18.72 -10.73 1.94
C THR A 161 18.38 -10.47 3.41
N HIS A 162 17.89 -9.28 3.73
CA HIS A 162 17.53 -8.87 5.10
C HIS A 162 16.17 -9.45 5.54
N TYR A 163 16.16 -10.11 6.70
CA TYR A 163 14.99 -10.81 7.24
C TYR A 163 13.77 -9.90 7.43
N ASP A 164 13.93 -8.73 8.03
CA ASP A 164 12.80 -7.84 8.35
C ASP A 164 12.11 -7.32 7.07
N ILE A 165 12.89 -6.98 6.05
CA ILE A 165 12.38 -6.57 4.73
C ILE A 165 11.61 -7.73 4.09
N GLN A 166 12.14 -8.97 4.13
CA GLN A 166 11.40 -10.13 3.64
C GLN A 166 10.09 -10.33 4.40
N LYS A 167 10.11 -10.17 5.73
CA LYS A 167 8.96 -10.43 6.61
C LYS A 167 7.80 -9.49 6.29
N VAL A 168 8.04 -8.18 6.27
CA VAL A 168 7.00 -7.19 5.92
C VAL A 168 6.53 -7.37 4.47
N SER A 169 7.44 -7.68 3.54
CA SER A 169 7.09 -7.91 2.13
C SER A 169 6.21 -9.14 1.96
N LYS A 170 6.51 -10.25 2.67
CA LYS A 170 5.70 -11.48 2.64
C LYS A 170 4.29 -11.25 3.18
N HIS A 171 4.15 -10.45 4.23
CA HIS A 171 2.84 -10.07 4.77
C HIS A 171 1.97 -9.39 3.70
N HIS A 172 2.51 -8.39 3.01
CA HIS A 172 1.76 -7.68 1.96
C HIS A 172 1.63 -8.50 0.67
N TYR A 173 2.61 -9.36 0.35
CA TYR A 173 2.57 -10.24 -0.81
C TYR A 173 1.30 -11.10 -0.81
N ILE A 174 1.00 -11.78 0.31
CA ILE A 174 -0.19 -12.64 0.44
C ILE A 174 -1.48 -11.84 0.17
N LYS A 175 -1.56 -10.62 0.69
CA LYS A 175 -2.71 -9.73 0.49
C LYS A 175 -2.86 -9.32 -0.98
N THR A 176 -1.77 -8.89 -1.62
CA THR A 176 -1.79 -8.52 -3.05
C THR A 176 -2.12 -9.71 -3.95
N SER A 177 -1.66 -10.93 -3.62
CA SER A 177 -2.04 -12.15 -4.35
C SER A 177 -3.55 -12.41 -4.28
N SER A 178 -4.12 -12.34 -3.09
CA SER A 178 -5.57 -12.53 -2.89
C SER A 178 -6.39 -11.48 -3.62
N GLU A 179 -5.88 -10.25 -3.68
CA GLU A 179 -6.53 -9.17 -4.43
C GLU A 179 -6.50 -9.41 -5.94
N LEU A 180 -5.36 -9.80 -6.50
CA LEU A 180 -5.23 -10.13 -7.91
C LEU A 180 -6.20 -11.25 -8.33
N VAL A 181 -6.31 -12.31 -7.51
CA VAL A 181 -7.28 -13.38 -7.74
C VAL A 181 -8.72 -12.84 -7.70
N SER A 182 -9.02 -11.97 -6.75
CA SER A 182 -10.35 -11.34 -6.63
C SER A 182 -10.66 -10.41 -7.80
N PHE A 183 -9.66 -9.71 -8.31
CA PHE A 183 -9.74 -8.85 -9.49
C PHE A 183 -10.03 -9.67 -10.75
N ALA A 184 -9.28 -10.75 -11.01
CA ALA A 184 -9.52 -11.64 -12.14
C ALA A 184 -10.95 -12.23 -12.13
N ARG A 185 -11.43 -12.64 -10.94
CA ARG A 185 -12.82 -13.14 -10.77
C ARG A 185 -13.89 -12.08 -11.05
N ARG A 186 -13.57 -10.79 -10.88
CA ARG A 186 -14.50 -9.68 -11.16
C ARG A 186 -14.68 -9.43 -12.65
N TYR A 187 -13.69 -9.80 -13.48
CA TYR A 187 -13.69 -9.55 -14.92
C TYR A 187 -13.54 -10.85 -15.73
N PRO A 188 -14.46 -11.83 -15.59
CA PRO A 188 -14.34 -13.13 -16.26
C PRO A 188 -14.44 -13.04 -17.79
N SER A 189 -15.00 -11.96 -18.32
CA SER A 189 -15.15 -11.71 -19.75
C SER A 189 -13.95 -11.00 -20.41
N LEU A 190 -12.90 -10.68 -19.64
CA LEU A 190 -11.69 -10.00 -20.13
C LEU A 190 -10.49 -10.94 -19.98
N PRO A 191 -10.29 -11.90 -20.91
CA PRO A 191 -9.26 -12.92 -20.79
C PRO A 191 -7.83 -12.35 -20.69
N GLU A 192 -7.56 -11.22 -21.34
CA GLU A 192 -6.25 -10.55 -21.31
C GLU A 192 -5.87 -10.11 -19.88
N LEU A 193 -6.86 -9.66 -19.10
CA LEU A 193 -6.62 -9.28 -17.69
C LEU A 193 -6.35 -10.52 -16.83
N ILE A 194 -7.04 -11.63 -17.11
CA ILE A 194 -6.83 -12.90 -16.41
C ILE A 194 -5.43 -13.45 -16.72
N GLU A 195 -5.00 -13.40 -17.97
CA GLU A 195 -3.65 -13.79 -18.40
C GLU A 195 -2.58 -12.95 -17.71
N GLN A 196 -2.76 -11.62 -17.66
CA GLN A 196 -1.85 -10.71 -16.96
C GLN A 196 -1.75 -11.02 -15.47
N VAL A 197 -2.89 -11.25 -14.80
CA VAL A 197 -2.94 -11.64 -13.39
C VAL A 197 -2.22 -12.97 -13.16
N ASN A 198 -2.51 -13.98 -13.99
CA ASN A 198 -1.90 -15.31 -13.88
C ASN A 198 -0.38 -15.24 -14.09
N PHE A 199 0.08 -14.46 -15.07
CA PHE A 199 1.50 -14.21 -15.29
C PHE A 199 2.15 -13.63 -14.02
N CYS A 200 1.55 -12.61 -13.42
CA CYS A 200 2.09 -11.98 -12.21
C CYS A 200 2.15 -12.94 -11.02
N LEU A 201 1.09 -13.71 -10.80
CA LEU A 201 1.04 -14.71 -9.71
C LEU A 201 2.05 -15.85 -9.92
N SER A 202 2.34 -16.22 -11.18
CA SER A 202 3.30 -17.28 -11.52
C SER A 202 4.77 -16.84 -11.46
N SER A 203 5.03 -15.53 -11.47
CA SER A 203 6.39 -14.95 -11.53
C SER A 203 7.26 -15.25 -10.30
N ASN A 204 6.68 -15.85 -9.26
CA ASN A 204 7.36 -16.27 -8.03
C ASN A 204 7.48 -17.78 -7.84
N THR A 205 6.97 -18.58 -8.78
CA THR A 205 7.23 -20.02 -8.76
C THR A 205 8.71 -20.22 -9.10
N PRO A 206 9.55 -20.74 -8.19
CA PRO A 206 10.84 -21.25 -8.62
C PRO A 206 10.54 -22.29 -9.71
N SER A 207 11.30 -22.28 -10.81
CA SER A 207 11.40 -23.43 -11.70
C SER A 207 11.84 -24.64 -10.88
N ASN A 208 10.88 -25.33 -10.26
CA ASN A 208 11.10 -26.58 -9.59
C ASN A 208 10.47 -27.66 -10.47
N LYS A 209 11.33 -28.18 -11.34
CA LYS A 209 11.27 -29.47 -12.03
C LYS A 209 10.15 -29.62 -13.06
N GLN A 210 10.60 -29.84 -14.30
CA GLN A 210 9.91 -30.67 -15.28
C GLN A 210 9.31 -31.89 -14.56
N LEU A 211 8.00 -32.04 -14.66
CA LEU A 211 7.34 -33.32 -14.40
C LEU A 211 7.51 -34.15 -15.68
N HIS A 212 8.44 -35.09 -15.62
CA HIS A 212 8.37 -36.33 -16.41
C HIS A 212 7.36 -37.27 -15.75
#